data_AF-E2C9E5-F1
#
_entry.id   AF-E2C9E5-F1
#
_cell.length_a   1.000
_cell.length_b   1.000
_cell.length_c   1.000
_cell.angle_alpha   90.00
_cell.angle_beta   90.00
_cell.angle_gamma   90.00
#
_symmetry.space_group_name_H-M   'P 1'
#
loop_
_entity.id
_entity.type
_entity.pdbx_description
1 polymer ?
#
loop_
_entity_poly.entity_id
_entity_poly.type
_entity_poly.pdbx_seq_one_letter_code
_entity_poly.pdbx_strand_id
1 'polypeptide(L)' 'KNMIDRINICDALLKRNEIEPFLKRVITGDEKWITYDNRKRQRWTRDGEPSQAFAKPGLTPKKV' A
#
# COMPACT_ATOMS: atom_id res chain seq x y z
N LYS A 1 6.15 2.93 -25.13
CA LYS A 1 5.66 4.32 -24.95
C LYS A 1 5.77 4.76 -23.48
N ASN A 2 5.13 4.07 -22.53
CA ASN A 2 5.04 4.48 -21.11
C ASN A 2 6.37 4.71 -20.33
N MET A 3 7.47 4.01 -20.63
CA MET A 3 8.71 4.10 -19.82
C MET A 3 9.48 5.41 -20.01
N ILE A 4 9.68 5.85 -21.26
CA ILE A 4 10.39 7.10 -21.57
C ILE A 4 9.60 8.29 -21.00
N ASP A 5 8.28 8.27 -21.13
CA ASP A 5 7.41 9.30 -20.58
C ASP A 5 7.54 9.40 -19.05
N ARG A 6 7.57 8.24 -18.36
CA ARG A 6 7.77 8.20 -16.90
C ARG A 6 9.13 8.75 -16.48
N ILE A 7 10.20 8.42 -17.20
CA ILE A 7 11.55 8.94 -16.93
C ILE A 7 11.56 10.47 -17.07
N ASN A 8 11.05 10.98 -18.19
CA ASN A 8 10.99 12.41 -18.47
C ASN A 8 10.19 13.18 -17.41
N ILE A 9 9.04 12.64 -16.97
CA ILE A 9 8.22 13.23 -15.91
C ILE A 9 8.97 13.24 -14.58
N CYS A 10 9.61 12.13 -14.20
CA CYS A 10 10.40 12.06 -12.97
C CYS A 10 11.54 13.07 -12.96
N ASP A 11 12.31 13.17 -14.05
CA ASP A 11 13.43 14.11 -14.16
C ASP A 11 12.98 15.56 -14.05
N ALA A 12 11.86 15.91 -14.68
CA ALA A 12 11.30 17.26 -14.61
C ALA A 12 10.83 17.61 -13.19
N LEU A 13 10.15 16.68 -12.51
CA LEU A 13 9.67 16.90 -11.15
C LEU A 13 10.82 16.99 -10.14
N LEU A 14 11.89 16.21 -10.33
CA LEU A 14 13.08 16.26 -9.49
C LEU A 14 13.76 17.63 -9.57
N LYS A 15 14.05 18.09 -10.80
CA LYS A 15 14.65 19.42 -11.03
C LYS A 15 13.81 20.54 -10.44
N ARG A 16 12.48 20.46 -10.58
CA ARG A 16 11.58 21.43 -9.97
C ARG A 16 11.69 21.43 -8.44
N ASN A 17 11.76 20.26 -7.81
CA ASN A 17 11.85 20.16 -6.36
C ASN A 17 13.18 20.66 -5.79
N GLU A 18 14.27 20.57 -6.56
CA GLU A 18 15.57 21.15 -6.19
C GLU A 18 15.55 22.68 -6.19
N ILE A 19 14.84 23.29 -7.16
CA ILE A 19 14.74 24.75 -7.30
C ILE A 19 13.69 25.33 -6.35
N GLU A 20 12.51 24.72 -6.31
CA GLU A 20 11.38 25.15 -5.49
C GLU A 20 10.76 23.91 -4.81
N PRO A 21 11.15 23.63 -3.55
CA PRO A 21 10.62 22.48 -2.80
C PRO A 21 9.09 22.57 -2.63
N PHE A 22 8.36 21.71 -3.35
CA PHE A 22 6.91 21.79 -3.44
C PHE A 22 6.18 20.62 -2.77
N LEU A 23 6.90 19.58 -2.32
CA LEU A 23 6.29 18.37 -1.75
C LEU A 23 5.34 18.66 -0.57
N LYS A 24 5.67 19.64 0.28
CA LYS A 24 4.82 20.04 1.42
C LYS A 24 3.44 20.60 1.04
N ARG A 25 3.25 20.98 -0.23
CA ARG A 25 2.01 21.54 -0.77
C ARG A 25 1.20 20.51 -1.57
N VAL A 26 1.75 19.32 -1.80
CA VAL A 26 1.09 18.28 -2.60
C VAL A 26 0.01 17.61 -1.75
N ILE A 27 -1.22 17.62 -2.26
CA ILE A 27 -2.33 16.84 -1.71
C ILE A 27 -2.50 15.62 -2.61
N THR A 28 -2.29 14.43 -2.05
CA THR A 28 -2.45 13.14 -2.76
C THR A 28 -3.72 12.44 -2.29
N GLY A 29 -4.43 11.81 -3.20
CA GLY A 29 -5.52 10.88 -2.90
C GLY A 29 -5.55 9.77 -3.93
N ASP A 30 -5.93 8.57 -3.50
CA ASP A 30 -6.15 7.42 -4.38
C ASP A 30 -7.29 6.56 -3.81
N GLU A 31 -8.02 5.90 -4.69
CA GLU A 31 -9.11 5.02 -4.32
C GLU A 31 -8.59 3.59 -4.18
N LYS A 32 -8.91 2.95 -3.04
CA LYS A 32 -8.57 1.55 -2.82
C LYS A 32 -9.81 0.75 -2.45
N TRP A 33 -10.02 -0.33 -3.19
CA TRP A 33 -11.05 -1.31 -2.86
C TRP A 33 -10.73 -2.02 -1.55
N ILE A 34 -11.67 -1.97 -0.61
CA ILE A 34 -11.62 -2.75 0.64
C ILE A 34 -12.49 -3.99 0.45
N THR A 35 -11.86 -5.15 0.37
CA THR A 35 -12.56 -6.42 0.26
C THR A 35 -13.07 -6.87 1.63
N TYR A 36 -14.29 -7.40 1.67
CA TYR A 36 -14.90 -7.93 2.89
C TYR A 36 -14.07 -9.05 3.52
N ASP A 37 -13.51 -9.91 2.66
CA ASP A 37 -12.78 -11.10 3.06
C ASP A 37 -11.30 -11.04 2.66
N ASN A 38 -10.53 -10.24 3.39
CA ASN A 38 -9.07 -10.23 3.24
C ASN A 38 -8.44 -11.34 4.10
N ARG A 39 -8.56 -12.60 3.65
CA ARG A 39 -8.08 -13.81 4.36
C ARG A 39 -6.57 -13.84 4.60
N LYS A 40 -5.79 -13.00 3.91
CA LYS A 40 -4.34 -12.93 4.09
C LYS A 40 -4.00 -12.01 5.26
N ARG A 41 -4.23 -12.49 6.48
CA ARG A 41 -3.68 -11.87 7.69
C ARG A 41 -2.36 -12.56 8.01
N GLN A 42 -1.26 -12.01 7.49
CA GLN A 42 0.07 -12.37 7.96
C GLN A 42 0.23 -11.76 9.36
N ARG A 43 0.39 -12.59 10.39
CA ARG A 43 0.75 -12.12 11.73
C ARG A 43 2.24 -11.79 11.70
N TRP A 44 2.63 -10.66 12.30
CA TRP A 44 4.03 -10.36 12.55
C TRP A 44 4.58 -11.42 13.51
N THR A 45 5.30 -12.40 12.99
CA THR A 45 6.09 -13.37 13.77
C THR A 45 7.49 -12.80 14.02
N ARG A 46 8.17 -13.33 15.04
CA ARG A 46 9.59 -13.03 15.29
C ARG A 46 10.42 -13.53 14.11
N ASP A 47 11.51 -12.82 13.80
CA ASP A 47 12.40 -13.18 12.69
C ASP A 47 12.82 -14.66 12.78
N GLY A 48 12.56 -15.41 11.71
CA GLY A 48 12.89 -16.84 11.61
C GLY A 48 11.72 -17.81 11.84
N GLU A 49 10.55 -17.36 12.33
CA GLU A 49 9.37 -18.22 12.49
C GLU A 49 8.43 -18.13 11.29
N PRO A 50 7.93 -19.28 10.77
CA PRO A 50 6.97 -19.28 9.68
C PRO A 50 5.68 -18.58 10.11
N SER A 51 5.24 -17.59 9.32
CA SER A 51 4.00 -16.89 9.59
C SER A 51 2.81 -17.81 9.32
N GLN A 52 2.10 -18.19 10.38
CA GLN A 52 0.95 -19.07 10.26
C GLN A 52 -0.27 -18.25 9.81
N ALA A 53 -0.79 -18.57 8.63
CA ALA A 53 -2.02 -17.99 8.10
C ALA A 53 -3.21 -18.59 8.87
N PHE A 54 -3.77 -17.81 9.80
CA PHE A 54 -5.01 -18.19 10.48
C PHE A 54 -6.20 -17.57 9.75
N ALA A 55 -7.23 -18.38 9.47
CA ALA A 55 -8.53 -17.87 9.05
C ALA A 55 -9.10 -17.00 10.18
N LYS A 56 -9.74 -15.88 9.83
CA LYS A 56 -10.46 -15.06 10.83
C LYS A 56 -11.55 -15.94 11.48
N PRO A 57 -11.74 -15.88 12.80
CA PRO A 57 -12.91 -16.49 13.42
C PRO A 57 -14.18 -15.93 12.76
N GLY A 58 -15.17 -16.78 12.50
CA GLY A 58 -16.45 -16.35 11.97
C GLY A 58 -17.07 -15.27 12.86
N LEU A 59 -17.68 -14.26 12.24
CA LEU A 59 -18.29 -13.11 12.93
C LEU A 59 -19.36 -13.49 13.96
N THR A 60 -19.88 -14.72 13.90
CA THR A 60 -20.89 -15.24 14.81
C THR A 60 -20.50 -16.63 15.33
N PRO A 61 -20.58 -16.88 16.65
CA PRO A 61 -20.56 -18.25 17.14
C PRO A 61 -21.81 -18.98 16.64
N LYS A 62 -21.66 -20.24 16.22
CA LYS A 62 -22.82 -21.11 15.94
C LYS A 62 -23.63 -21.20 17.23
N LYS A 63 -24.88 -20.72 17.19
CA LYS A 63 -25.83 -20.92 18.29
C LYS A 63 -26.16 -22.41 18.35
N VAL A 64 -25.87 -23.03 19.49
CA VAL A 64 -26.23 -24.42 19.82
C VAL A 64 -27.69 -24.47 20.24
#